data_AF-A0A537AX06-F1
#
_entry.id   AF-A0A537AX06-F1
#
_cell.length_a   1.000
_cell.length_b   1.000
_cell.length_c   1.000
_cell.angle_alpha   90.00
_cell.angle_beta   90.00
_cell.angle_gamma   90.00
#
_symmetry.space_group_name_H-M   'P 1'
#
loop_
_entity.id
_entity.type
_entity.pdbx_description
1 polymer ?
#
loop_
_entity_poly.entity_id
_entity_poly.type
_entity_poly.pdbx_seq_one_letter_code
_entity_poly.pdbx_strand_id
1 'polypeptide(L)'
;MTSNHVRRMTFVWLILVLATCASTWWLSSDGGAVVLASVAILAIAGIKVRLIMIHFMELGRAPWGWRLVFEVWVVVVVLAIQAVYLQWVAA
;
A
#
# COMPACT_ATOMS: atom_id res chain seq x y z
N MET A 1 11.48 22.18 -19.05
CA MET A 1 11.24 20.74 -19.34
C MET A 1 10.84 19.89 -18.13
N THR A 2 10.44 20.43 -16.95
CA THR A 2 10.34 19.61 -15.70
C THR A 2 9.01 19.66 -14.93
N SER A 3 8.02 20.49 -15.30
CA SER A 3 6.82 20.70 -14.48
C SER A 3 5.89 19.48 -14.36
N ASN A 4 5.85 18.62 -15.37
CA ASN A 4 4.89 17.51 -15.43
C ASN A 4 5.31 16.29 -14.58
N HIS A 5 6.62 16.06 -14.37
CA HIS A 5 7.09 14.97 -13.51
C HIS A 5 6.92 15.31 -12.03
N VAL A 6 7.30 16.52 -11.64
CA VAL A 6 7.11 17.00 -10.25
C VAL A 6 5.64 16.98 -9.88
N ARG A 7 4.74 17.43 -10.77
CA ARG A 7 3.28 17.41 -10.54
C ARG A 7 2.74 15.99 -10.31
N ARG A 8 3.24 14.98 -11.06
CA ARG A 8 2.84 13.57 -10.86
C ARG A 8 3.35 13.03 -9.53
N MET A 9 4.60 13.32 -9.17
CA MET A 9 5.18 12.91 -7.89
C MET A 9 4.45 13.55 -6.69
N THR A 10 4.14 14.85 -6.76
CA THR A 10 3.37 15.56 -5.73
C THR A 10 1.95 14.99 -5.59
N PHE A 11 1.31 14.61 -6.71
CA PHE A 11 -0.01 14.00 -6.67
C PHE A 11 0.00 12.61 -6.02
N VAL A 12 0.99 11.77 -6.36
CA VAL A 12 1.18 10.46 -5.72
C VAL A 12 1.49 10.62 -4.23
N TRP A 13 2.32 11.61 -3.89
CA TRP A 13 2.60 11.95 -2.50
C TRP A 13 1.32 12.36 -1.74
N LEU A 14 0.47 13.20 -2.33
CA LEU A 14 -0.83 13.56 -1.75
C LEU A 14 -1.72 12.34 -1.52
N ILE A 15 -1.77 11.40 -2.47
CA ILE A 15 -2.49 10.13 -2.30
C ILE A 15 -1.93 9.33 -1.12
N LEU A 16 -0.60 9.25 -0.99
CA LEU A 16 0.04 8.52 0.12
C LEU A 16 -0.25 9.17 1.48
N VAL A 17 -0.26 10.50 1.53
CA VAL A 17 -0.63 11.27 2.74
C VAL A 17 -2.09 11.01 3.09
N LEU A 18 -3.01 11.13 2.13
CA LEU A 18 -4.43 10.83 2.33
C LEU A 18 -4.67 9.39 2.78
N ALA A 19 -3.98 8.42 2.16
CA ALA A 19 -4.04 7.02 2.58
C ALA A 19 -3.58 6.83 4.03
N THR A 20 -2.58 7.59 4.47
CA THR A 20 -2.10 7.57 5.85
C THR A 20 -3.11 8.20 6.80
N CYS A 21 -3.61 9.40 6.48
CA CYS A 21 -4.65 10.06 7.28
C CYS A 21 -5.91 9.19 7.39
N ALA A 22 -6.35 8.57 6.30
CA ALA A 22 -7.48 7.63 6.30
C ALA A 22 -7.20 6.42 7.20
N SER A 23 -6.00 5.83 7.13
CA SER A 23 -5.62 4.72 8.02
C SER A 23 -5.58 5.11 9.50
N THR A 24 -5.19 6.33 9.83
CA THR A 24 -5.10 6.78 11.22
C THR A 24 -6.45 7.25 11.77
N TRP A 25 -7.25 7.98 10.99
CA TRP A 25 -8.45 8.64 11.51
C TRP A 25 -9.72 7.82 11.28
N TRP A 26 -9.81 7.11 10.16
CA TRP A 26 -11.01 6.35 9.83
C TRP A 26 -11.01 4.96 10.45
N LEU A 27 -9.84 4.34 10.53
CA LEU A 27 -9.67 2.97 11.02
C LEU A 27 -9.34 2.88 12.51
N SER A 28 -8.94 3.99 13.14
CA SER A 28 -8.71 4.08 14.59
C SER A 28 -9.92 4.58 15.39
N SER A 29 -11.05 4.85 14.73
CA SER A 29 -12.28 5.30 15.41
C SER A 29 -13.02 4.10 16.02
N ASP A 30 -12.70 3.80 17.29
CA ASP A 30 -13.43 3.14 18.40
C ASP A 30 -14.61 2.14 18.18
N GLY A 31 -14.86 1.60 16.99
CA GLY A 31 -16.08 0.83 16.69
C GLY A 31 -15.86 -0.66 16.40
N GLY A 32 -15.58 -1.47 17.41
CA GLY A 32 -15.93 -2.91 17.49
C GLY A 32 -15.23 -3.94 16.57
N ALA A 33 -14.59 -3.55 15.46
CA ALA A 33 -14.01 -4.50 14.50
C ALA A 33 -12.48 -4.32 14.32
N VAL A 34 -11.72 -4.50 15.40
CA VAL A 34 -10.23 -4.40 15.42
C VAL A 34 -9.59 -5.28 14.34
N VAL A 35 -10.17 -6.44 14.07
CA VAL A 35 -9.73 -7.38 13.01
C VAL A 35 -9.90 -6.74 11.63
N LEU A 36 -11.06 -6.18 11.34
CA LEU A 36 -11.34 -5.52 10.06
C LEU A 36 -10.46 -4.28 9.88
N ALA A 37 -10.22 -3.53 10.96
CA ALA A 37 -9.33 -2.38 10.93
C ALA A 37 -7.89 -2.78 10.59
N SER A 38 -7.38 -3.84 11.22
CA SER A 38 -6.03 -4.35 10.96
C SER A 38 -5.87 -4.88 9.53
N VAL A 39 -6.87 -5.60 9.03
CA VAL A 39 -6.94 -6.07 7.63
C VAL A 39 -6.87 -4.91 6.65
N ALA A 40 -7.69 -3.88 6.86
CA ALA A 40 -7.76 -2.71 6.00
C ALA A 40 -6.48 -1.85 6.07
N ILE A 41 -5.89 -1.66 7.25
CA ILE A 41 -4.61 -0.94 7.40
C ILE A 41 -3.49 -1.63 6.61
N LEU A 42 -3.39 -2.96 6.71
CA LEU A 42 -2.38 -3.73 5.99
C LEU A 42 -2.64 -3.73 4.47
N ALA A 43 -3.89 -3.77 4.03
CA ALA A 43 -4.25 -3.60 2.62
C ALA A 43 -3.82 -2.22 2.09
N ILE A 44 -4.09 -1.15 2.84
CA ILE A 44 -3.65 0.21 2.52
C ILE A 44 -2.11 0.28 2.45
N ALA A 45 -1.41 -0.38 3.39
CA ALA A 45 0.05 -0.45 3.38
C ALA A 45 0.58 -1.12 2.11
N GLY A 46 -0.04 -2.22 1.65
CA GLY A 46 0.27 -2.87 0.38
C GLY A 46 0.13 -1.95 -0.83
N ILE A 47 -0.96 -1.17 -0.89
CA ILE A 47 -1.18 -0.17 -1.94
C ILE A 47 -0.10 0.91 -1.92
N LYS A 48 0.28 1.40 -0.73
CA LYS A 48 1.36 2.39 -0.56
C LYS A 48 2.69 1.85 -1.10
N VAL A 49 3.05 0.61 -0.77
CA VAL A 49 4.26 -0.04 -1.26
C VAL A 49 4.27 -0.11 -2.80
N ARG A 50 3.15 -0.50 -3.42
CA ARG A 50 3.02 -0.51 -4.89
C ARG A 50 3.23 0.87 -5.52
N LEU A 51 2.64 1.92 -4.92
CA LEU A 51 2.83 3.29 -5.39
C LEU A 51 4.28 3.76 -5.27
N ILE A 52 4.94 3.44 -4.15
CA ILE A 52 6.36 3.75 -3.92
C ILE A 52 7.24 3.05 -4.95
N MET A 53 7.03 1.76 -5.18
CA MET A 53 7.85 1.00 -6.14
C MET A 53 7.72 1.54 -7.56
N ILE A 54 6.50 1.84 -8.02
CA ILE A 54 6.28 2.32 -9.39
C ILE A 54 6.81 3.76 -9.58
N HIS A 55 6.66 4.63 -8.58
CA HIS A 55 6.91 6.07 -8.75
C HIS A 55 8.24 6.57 -8.18
N PHE A 56 8.78 5.93 -7.14
CA PHE A 56 10.00 6.39 -6.47
C PHE A 56 11.21 5.49 -6.75
N MET A 57 11.01 4.20 -7.01
CA MET A 57 12.12 3.29 -7.34
C MET A 57 12.40 3.17 -8.84
N GLU A 58 11.82 4.06 -9.67
CA GLU A 58 11.95 4.06 -11.13
C GLU A 58 11.57 2.74 -11.84
N LEU A 59 10.95 1.76 -11.13
CA LEU A 59 10.45 0.53 -11.75
C LEU A 59 9.42 0.79 -12.86
N GLY A 60 8.82 1.99 -12.90
CA GLY A 60 7.97 2.42 -14.01
C GLY A 60 8.69 2.43 -15.37
N ARG A 61 10.02 2.57 -15.41
CA ARG A 61 10.83 2.48 -16.64
C ARG A 61 11.50 1.11 -16.84
N ALA A 62 11.37 0.19 -15.88
CA ALA A 62 11.96 -1.13 -15.96
C ALA A 62 11.16 -2.05 -16.92
N PRO A 63 11.79 -3.08 -17.51
CA PRO A 63 11.11 -4.07 -18.35
C PRO A 63 9.91 -4.69 -17.63
N TRP A 64 8.81 -4.92 -18.35
CA TRP A 64 7.54 -5.38 -17.75
C TRP A 64 7.65 -6.65 -16.90
N GLY A 65 8.57 -7.56 -17.24
CA GLY A 65 8.83 -8.75 -16.44
C GLY A 65 9.25 -8.45 -15.01
N TRP A 66 10.18 -7.50 -14.83
CA TRP A 66 10.62 -7.08 -13.49
C TRP A 66 9.49 -6.43 -12.70
N ARG A 67 8.70 -5.58 -13.35
CA ARG A 67 7.55 -4.94 -12.72
C ARG A 67 6.53 -5.97 -12.21
N LEU A 68 6.25 -7.02 -12.99
CA LEU A 68 5.35 -8.10 -12.59
C LEU A 68 5.87 -8.88 -11.40
N VAL A 69 7.15 -9.27 -11.41
CA VAL A 69 7.76 -10.02 -10.28
C VAL A 69 7.59 -9.24 -8.98
N PHE A 70 7.89 -7.95 -9.03
CA PHE A 70 7.80 -7.05 -7.88
C PHE A 70 6.37 -6.81 -7.42
N GLU A 71 5.42 -6.67 -8.34
CA GLU A 71 4.00 -6.51 -8.03
C GLU A 71 3.41 -7.78 -7.41
N VAL A 72 3.72 -8.94 -7.99
CA VAL A 72 3.31 -10.26 -7.45
C VAL A 72 3.93 -10.47 -6.08
N TRP A 73 5.21 -10.14 -5.89
CA TRP A 73 5.87 -10.23 -4.58
C TRP A 73 5.14 -9.44 -3.51
N VAL A 74 4.78 -8.18 -3.78
CA VAL A 74 4.04 -7.35 -2.82
C VAL A 74 2.68 -7.97 -2.48
N VAL A 75 1.94 -8.46 -3.48
CA VAL A 75 0.65 -9.12 -3.27
C VAL A 75 0.82 -10.36 -2.40
N VAL A 76 1.80 -11.21 -2.71
CA VAL A 76 2.10 -12.42 -1.94
C VAL A 76 2.44 -12.10 -0.49
N VAL A 77 3.32 -11.12 -0.25
CA VAL A 77 3.71 -10.72 1.10
C VAL A 77 2.53 -10.16 1.90
N VAL A 78 1.72 -9.29 1.29
CA VAL A 78 0.54 -8.72 1.96
C VAL A 78 -0.46 -9.83 2.31
N LEU A 79 -0.75 -10.74 1.38
CA LEU A 79 -1.66 -11.86 1.63
C LEU A 79 -1.10 -12.83 2.68
N ALA A 80 0.20 -13.10 2.66
CA ALA A 80 0.85 -13.96 3.65
C ALA A 80 0.72 -13.36 5.06
N ILE A 81 1.01 -12.05 5.22
CA ILE A 81 0.87 -11.37 6.51
C ILE A 81 -0.59 -11.36 6.96
N GLN A 82 -1.54 -11.12 6.05
CA GLN A 82 -2.97 -11.20 6.34
C GLN A 82 -3.39 -12.59 6.83
N ALA A 83 -2.95 -13.65 6.13
CA ALA A 83 -3.26 -15.01 6.51
C ALA A 83 -2.66 -15.40 7.87
N VAL A 84 -1.45 -14.92 8.18
CA VAL A 84 -0.80 -15.10 9.49
C VAL A 84 -1.51 -14.32 10.59
N TYR A 85 -1.99 -13.12 10.31
CA TYR A 85 -2.77 -12.36 11.25
C TYR A 85 -4.12 -13.03 11.54
N LEU A 86 -4.85 -13.45 10.50
CA LEU A 86 -6.17 -14.06 10.64
C LEU A 86 -6.12 -15.43 11.31
N GLN A 87 -5.12 -16.26 11.00
CA GLN A 87 -4.96 -17.55 11.70
C GLN A 87 -4.65 -17.34 13.19
N TRP A 88 -3.87 -16.31 13.53
CA TRP A 88 -3.54 -16.00 14.92
C TRP A 88 -4.76 -15.47 15.69
N VAL A 89 -5.61 -14.68 15.04
CA VAL A 89 -6.87 -14.18 15.62
C VAL A 89 -7.92 -15.30 15.79
N ALA A 90 -7.90 -16.32 14.92
CA ALA A 90 -8.86 -17.42 14.94
C ALA A 90 -8.47 -18.57 15.89
N ALA A 91 -7.24 -18.56 16.41
CA ALA A 91 -6.72 -19.55 17.36
C ALA A 91 -6.97 -19.13 18.81
#